data_AF-X1E545-F1
#
_entry.id   AF-X1E545-F1
#
_cell.length_a   1.000
_cell.length_b   1.000
_cell.length_c   1.000
_cell.angle_alpha   90.00
_cell.angle_beta   90.00
_cell.angle_gamma   90.00
#
_symmetry.space_group_name_H-M   'P 1'
#
loop_
_entity.id
_entity.type
_entity.pdbx_description
1 polymer ?
#
loop_
_entity_poly.entity_id
_entity_poly.type
_entity_poly.pdbx_seq_one_letter_code
_entity_poly.pdbx_strand_id
1 'polypeptide(L)' 'MENITKHPILDIPDKEKIEFNFDGKLLHGFEGMVISSALFLNKIKTFGHHIKDRSPQGLFCANGQCSQCNIIADGVPVKA' A
#
# COMPACT_ATOMS: atom_id res chain seq x y z
N MET A 1 -9.60 -1.69 0.53
CA MET A 1 -9.57 -1.66 -0.94
C MET A 1 -9.46 -3.10 -1.38
N GLU A 2 -10.16 -3.50 -2.42
CA GLU A 2 -10.20 -4.87 -2.90
C GLU A 2 -9.72 -4.91 -4.35
N ASN A 3 -9.25 -6.08 -4.79
CA ASN A 3 -8.88 -6.26 -6.18
C ASN A 3 -10.13 -6.18 -7.07
N ILE A 4 -10.11 -5.31 -8.07
CA ILE A 4 -11.22 -5.21 -9.03
C ILE A 4 -11.04 -6.35 -10.04
N THR A 5 -11.98 -7.29 -10.04
CA THR A 5 -11.97 -8.46 -10.94
C THR A 5 -13.04 -8.39 -12.02
N LYS A 6 -13.95 -7.40 -11.95
CA LYS A 6 -14.93 -7.09 -12.99
C LYS A 6 -15.21 -5.59 -13.04
N HIS A 7 -15.22 -5.01 -14.23
CA HIS A 7 -15.60 -3.61 -14.46
C HIS A 7 -16.67 -3.56 -15.57
N PRO A 8 -17.73 -2.73 -15.46
CA PRO A 8 -18.87 -2.78 -16.39
C PRO A 8 -18.54 -2.31 -17.82
N ILE A 9 -17.46 -1.57 -18.01
CA ILE A 9 -17.12 -0.92 -19.29
C ILE A 9 -15.67 -1.21 -19.75
N LEU A 10 -14.77 -1.51 -18.81
CA LEU A 10 -13.33 -1.58 -19.10
C LEU A 10 -12.87 -3.02 -18.93
N ASP A 11 -12.00 -3.48 -19.84
CA ASP A 11 -11.29 -4.73 -19.67
C ASP A 11 -10.28 -4.59 -18.53
N ILE A 12 -10.15 -5.65 -17.74
CA ILE A 12 -9.21 -5.69 -16.63
C ILE A 12 -7.95 -6.37 -17.15
N PRO A 13 -6.80 -5.68 -17.14
CA PRO A 13 -5.57 -6.27 -17.61
C PRO A 13 -5.14 -7.39 -16.66
N ASP A 14 -4.64 -8.48 -17.23
CA ASP A 14 -3.89 -9.47 -16.46
C ASP A 14 -2.61 -8.82 -15.94
N LYS A 15 -2.37 -8.97 -14.64
CA LYS A 15 -1.17 -8.47 -13.97
C LYS A 15 -0.47 -9.61 -13.26
N GLU A 16 0.84 -9.64 -13.34
CA GLU A 16 1.65 -10.61 -12.62
C GLU A 16 1.50 -10.37 -11.11
N LYS A 17 1.16 -11.43 -10.37
CA LYS A 17 1.10 -11.42 -8.92
C LYS A 17 2.50 -11.63 -8.37
N ILE A 18 2.94 -10.73 -7.49
CA ILE A 18 4.26 -10.78 -6.86
C ILE A 18 4.13 -10.91 -5.34
N GLU A 19 5.15 -11.46 -4.71
CA GLU A 19 5.26 -11.58 -3.26
C GLU A 19 6.28 -10.59 -2.70
N PHE A 20 6.03 -10.05 -1.52
CA PHE A 20 6.95 -9.16 -0.81
C PHE A 20 6.77 -9.28 0.70
N ASN A 21 7.78 -8.88 1.47
CA ASN A 21 7.70 -8.88 2.94
C ASN A 21 7.41 -7.48 3.48
N PHE A 22 6.52 -7.39 4.46
CA PHE A 22 6.25 -6.17 5.21
C PHE A 22 6.04 -6.50 6.68
N ASP A 23 6.82 -5.88 7.57
CA ASP A 23 6.81 -6.16 9.02
C ASP A 23 6.88 -7.66 9.36
N GLY A 24 7.75 -8.40 8.65
CA GLY A 24 7.94 -9.84 8.84
C GLY A 24 6.80 -10.73 8.32
N LYS A 25 5.82 -10.15 7.60
CA LYS A 25 4.72 -10.90 6.97
C LYS A 25 4.92 -10.98 5.46
N LEU A 26 4.78 -12.18 4.91
CA LEU A 26 4.71 -12.38 3.47
C LEU A 26 3.34 -11.90 2.96
N LEU A 27 3.35 -10.91 2.10
CA LEU A 27 2.19 -10.30 1.47
C LEU A 27 2.26 -10.48 -0.05
N HIS A 28 1.15 -10.18 -0.72
CA HIS A 28 1.11 -10.22 -2.18
C HIS A 28 0.64 -8.89 -2.76
N GLY A 29 1.14 -8.57 -3.95
CA GLY A 29 0.70 -7.44 -4.76
C GLY A 29 0.68 -7.82 -6.22
N PHE A 30 0.62 -6.81 -7.07
CA PHE A 30 0.77 -6.97 -8.51
C PHE A 30 1.95 -6.13 -9.00
N GLU A 31 2.63 -6.57 -10.05
CA GLU A 31 3.73 -5.80 -10.64
C GLU A 31 3.26 -4.38 -11.02
N GLY A 32 4.10 -3.38 -10.74
CA GLY A 32 3.79 -1.96 -10.97
C GLY A 32 2.74 -1.35 -10.04
N MET A 33 2.21 -2.11 -9.06
CA MET A 33 1.29 -1.57 -8.05
C MET A 33 2.03 -0.70 -7.04
N VAL A 34 1.42 0.44 -6.70
CA VAL A 34 1.92 1.34 -5.64
C VAL A 34 1.84 0.64 -4.27
N ILE A 35 2.86 0.82 -3.42
CA ILE A 35 2.99 0.09 -2.15
C ILE A 35 1.78 0.31 -1.23
N SER A 36 1.30 1.55 -1.07
CA SER A 36 0.09 1.82 -0.26
C SER A 36 -1.14 1.06 -0.75
N SER A 37 -1.27 0.87 -2.06
CA SER A 37 -2.35 0.07 -2.65
C SER A 37 -2.21 -1.42 -2.32
N ALA A 38 -0.98 -1.95 -2.40
CA ALA A 38 -0.70 -3.34 -2.03
C ALA A 38 -0.95 -3.60 -0.54
N LEU A 39 -0.56 -2.68 0.35
CA LEU A 39 -0.85 -2.77 1.78
C LEU A 39 -2.37 -2.77 2.05
N PHE A 40 -3.12 -1.89 1.37
CA PHE A 40 -4.57 -1.84 1.49
C PHE A 40 -5.27 -3.10 0.95
N LEU A 41 -4.75 -3.71 -0.12
CA LEU A 41 -5.20 -5.01 -0.63
C LEU A 41 -5.03 -6.11 0.43
N ASN A 42 -3.94 -6.07 1.18
CA ASN A 42 -3.66 -6.97 2.31
C ASN A 42 -4.31 -6.52 3.64
N LYS A 43 -5.30 -5.61 3.58
CA LYS A 43 -6.06 -5.10 4.73
C LYS A 43 -5.23 -4.32 5.77
N ILE A 44 -4.04 -3.87 5.40
CA ILE A 44 -3.18 -3.00 6.23
C ILE A 44 -3.49 -1.55 5.86
N LYS A 45 -4.09 -0.82 6.81
CA LYS A 45 -4.45 0.60 6.64
C LYS A 45 -3.55 1.55 7.43
N THR A 46 -2.92 1.02 8.49
CA THR A 46 -2.03 1.77 9.37
C THR A 46 -0.60 1.37 9.04
N PHE A 47 0.20 2.33 8.60
CA PHE A 47 1.61 2.15 8.23
C PHE A 47 2.55 2.58 9.37
N GLY A 48 2.02 3.36 10.32
CA GLY A 48 2.75 3.80 11.50
C GLY A 48 1.84 4.55 12.46
N HIS A 49 2.43 5.12 13.50
CA HIS A 49 1.72 5.96 14.46
C HIS A 49 2.49 7.25 14.67
N HIS A 50 1.77 8.36 14.76
CA HIS A 50 2.36 9.66 15.00
C HIS A 50 3.04 9.71 16.39
N ILE A 51 4.21 10.34 16.48
CA ILE A 51 5.04 10.26 17.69
C ILE A 51 4.44 10.98 18.89
N LYS A 52 3.66 12.05 18.67
CA LYS A 52 3.12 12.89 19.74
C LYS A 52 1.89 12.27 20.43
N ASP A 53 0.96 11.77 19.64
CA ASP A 53 -0.38 11.39 20.10
C ASP A 53 -0.75 9.94 19.77
N ARG A 54 0.16 9.19 19.12
CA ARG A 54 -0.04 7.79 18.72
C ARG A 54 -1.22 7.60 17.77
N SER A 55 -1.67 8.67 17.10
CA SER A 55 -2.70 8.54 16.07
C SER A 55 -2.21 7.66 14.92
N PRO A 56 -3.06 6.77 14.36
CA PRO A 56 -2.67 5.92 13.24
C PRO A 56 -2.40 6.76 12.00
N GLN A 57 -1.30 6.47 11.30
CA GLN A 57 -0.94 7.09 10.04
C GLN A 57 -1.00 6.07 8.91
N GLY A 58 -1.45 6.50 7.73
CA GLY A 58 -1.56 5.64 6.55
C GLY A 58 -1.88 6.44 5.30
N LEU A 59 -2.48 5.78 4.31
CA LEU A 59 -2.90 6.44 3.07
C LEU A 59 -4.00 7.47 3.36
N PHE A 60 -3.68 8.75 3.17
CA PHE A 60 -4.61 9.87 3.32
C PHE A 60 -4.78 10.65 2.01
N CYS A 61 -3.70 11.27 1.51
CA CYS A 61 -3.77 12.16 0.33
C CYS A 61 -3.73 11.46 -1.04
N ALA A 62 -3.25 10.21 -1.09
CA ALA A 62 -3.04 9.43 -2.33
C ALA A 62 -2.23 10.14 -3.45
N ASN A 63 -1.47 11.18 -3.11
CA ASN A 63 -0.69 11.98 -4.06
C ASN A 63 0.71 12.39 -3.54
N GLY A 64 1.15 11.85 -2.41
CA GLY A 64 2.48 12.06 -1.86
C GLY A 64 2.71 13.37 -1.07
N GLN A 65 1.69 14.19 -0.79
CA GLN A 65 1.89 15.47 -0.10
C GLN A 65 1.90 15.36 1.44
N CYS A 66 0.98 14.58 2.03
CA CYS A 66 0.75 14.60 3.49
C CYS A 66 1.79 13.84 4.35
N SER A 67 2.66 13.04 3.74
CA SER A 67 3.70 12.22 4.40
C SER A 67 3.20 11.20 5.44
N GLN A 68 1.89 10.97 5.57
CA GLN A 68 1.34 9.94 6.47
C GLN A 68 1.54 8.50 5.98
N CYS A 69 1.90 8.34 4.70
CA CYS A 69 2.18 7.04 4.09
C CYS A 69 3.69 6.69 4.05
N ASN A 70 4.51 7.34 4.88
CA ASN A 70 5.94 7.04 4.93
C ASN A 70 6.20 5.63 5.49
N ILE A 71 7.05 4.87 4.80
CA ILE A 71 7.54 3.56 5.23
C ILE A 71 9.03 3.43 4.91
N ILE A 72 9.68 2.38 5.42
CA ILE A 72 11.02 1.97 4.99
C ILE A 72 10.88 0.81 4.00
N ALA A 73 11.22 1.05 2.74
CA ALA A 73 11.30 0.03 1.70
C ALA A 73 12.77 -0.28 1.44
N ASP A 74 13.20 -1.52 1.70
CA ASP A 74 14.57 -1.98 1.48
C ASP A 74 15.65 -1.05 2.07
N GLY A 75 15.40 -0.55 3.28
CA GLY A 75 16.28 0.37 4.00
C GLY A 75 16.15 1.85 3.61
N VAL A 76 15.31 2.18 2.63
CA VAL A 76 15.11 3.55 2.14
C VAL A 76 13.75 4.11 2.60
N PRO A 77 13.70 5.32 3.18
CA PRO A 77 12.44 5.97 3.49
C PRO A 77 11.75 6.42 2.20
N VAL A 78 10.53 5.93 1.97
CA VAL A 78 9.71 6.26 0.79
C VAL A 78 8.30 6.68 1.18
N LYS A 79 7.68 7.49 0.33
CA LYS A 79 6.25 7.79 0.39
C LYS A 79 5.52 6.71 -0.40
N ALA A 80 4.82 5.81 0.29
CA ALA A 80 4.13 4.67 -0.28
C ALA A 80 2.74 5.01 -0.82
#